data_AF-A0AAE0LN35-F1
#
_entry.id   AF-A0AAE0LN35-F1
#
_cell.length_a   1.000
_cell.length_b   1.000
_cell.length_c   1.000
_cell.angle_alpha   90.00
_cell.angle_beta   90.00
_cell.angle_gamma   90.00
#
_symmetry.space_group_name_H-M   'P 1'
#
loop_
_entity.id
_entity.type
_entity.pdbx_description
1 polymer ?
#
loop_
_entity_poly.entity_id
_entity_poly.type
_entity_poly.pdbx_seq_one_letter_code
_entity_poly.pdbx_strand_id
1 'polypeptide(L)'
;MAVKRHSTVSLPMPKIQIPATAVISGSFLSGAMISLSAFAVPVFLDTNRSADHTVRQWVRLYHYGHIYLPALCVATCGLYGYAAVTKRAGGKKEWTRYVLAAVSTFAMVPFTWLIMTPTNDTLFGLEASGSAQDLDHVRGLVVKWAWLHVTRSLFPLVGAFIGFKTLLHECTIE
;
A
#
# COMPACT_ATOMS: atom_id res chain seq x y z
N MET A 1 -17.89 8.23 60.02
CA MET A 1 -18.66 8.19 58.76
C MET A 1 -17.69 7.97 57.61
N ALA A 2 -17.60 6.75 57.07
CA ALA A 2 -16.65 6.41 56.01
C ALA A 2 -17.30 6.64 54.63
N VAL A 3 -16.70 7.52 53.83
CA VAL A 3 -17.10 7.78 52.44
C VAL A 3 -16.70 6.57 51.59
N LYS A 4 -17.69 5.86 51.07
CA LYS A 4 -17.51 4.73 50.15
C LYS A 4 -17.03 5.29 48.82
N ARG A 5 -15.74 5.12 48.49
CA ARG A 5 -15.22 5.44 47.15
C ARG A 5 -15.95 4.58 46.12
N HIS A 6 -16.64 5.21 45.19
CA HIS A 6 -17.12 4.55 43.98
C HIS A 6 -15.90 4.10 43.17
N SER A 7 -15.64 2.80 43.15
CA SER A 7 -14.73 2.18 42.21
C SER A 7 -15.31 2.33 40.80
N THR A 8 -14.74 3.24 40.02
CA THR A 8 -14.96 3.29 38.57
C THR A 8 -14.40 2.00 37.98
N VAL A 9 -15.29 1.08 37.63
CA VAL A 9 -14.95 -0.07 36.79
C VAL A 9 -14.53 0.52 35.44
N SER A 10 -13.23 0.58 35.18
CA SER A 10 -12.73 0.86 33.83
C SER A 10 -13.09 -0.34 32.97
N LEU A 11 -14.05 -0.17 32.06
CA LEU A 11 -14.30 -1.16 31.03
C LEU A 11 -12.99 -1.33 30.24
N PRO A 12 -12.47 -2.56 30.08
CA PRO A 12 -11.26 -2.77 29.30
C PRO A 12 -11.53 -2.25 27.89
N MET A 13 -10.79 -1.23 27.46
CA MET A 13 -10.95 -0.69 26.12
C MET A 13 -10.82 -1.83 25.11
N PRO A 14 -11.71 -1.91 24.11
CA PRO A 14 -11.54 -2.80 22.98
C PRO A 14 -10.11 -2.68 22.47
N LYS A 15 -9.40 -3.80 22.29
CA LYS A 15 -8.03 -3.80 21.74
C LYS A 15 -8.08 -3.51 20.22
N ILE A 16 -8.55 -2.32 19.86
CA ILE A 16 -8.70 -1.83 18.48
C ILE A 16 -7.42 -1.20 17.93
N GLN A 17 -6.40 -1.03 18.76
CA GLN A 17 -5.14 -0.38 18.39
C GLN A 17 -4.51 -1.04 17.15
N ILE A 18 -4.36 -2.37 17.15
CA ILE A 18 -3.71 -3.07 16.03
C ILE A 18 -4.53 -2.97 14.73
N PRO A 19 -5.84 -3.28 14.70
CA PRO A 19 -6.66 -3.03 13.52
C PRO A 19 -6.62 -1.58 13.01
N ALA A 20 -6.65 -0.60 13.91
CA ALA A 20 -6.58 0.81 13.53
C ALA A 20 -5.22 1.15 12.91
N THR A 21 -4.11 0.69 13.50
CA THR A 21 -2.77 0.85 12.93
C THR A 21 -2.66 0.18 11.56
N ALA A 22 -3.27 -1.00 11.36
CA ALA A 22 -3.31 -1.67 10.07
C ALA A 22 -4.04 -0.85 9.00
N VAL A 23 -5.20 -0.28 9.33
CA VAL A 23 -5.97 0.59 8.41
C VAL A 23 -5.19 1.86 8.06
N ILE A 24 -4.57 2.51 9.05
CA ILE A 24 -3.78 3.72 8.83
C ILE A 24 -2.58 3.42 7.94
N SER A 25 -1.83 2.36 8.24
CA SER A 25 -0.66 1.96 7.45
C SER A 25 -1.02 1.54 6.03
N GLY A 26 -2.11 0.82 5.81
CA GLY A 26 -2.61 0.48 4.47
C GLY A 26 -3.06 1.71 3.67
N SER A 27 -3.76 2.65 4.31
CA SER A 27 -4.18 3.91 3.68
C SER A 27 -2.95 4.77 3.31
N PHE A 28 -2.00 4.88 4.22
CA PHE A 28 -0.75 5.61 3.99
C PHE A 28 0.08 4.99 2.87
N LEU A 29 0.21 3.65 2.85
CA LEU A 29 0.87 2.92 1.77
C LEU A 29 0.25 3.24 0.40
N SER A 30 -1.07 3.12 0.28
CA SER A 30 -1.78 3.46 -0.95
C SER A 30 -1.57 4.93 -1.35
N GLY A 31 -1.74 5.87 -0.42
CA GLY A 31 -1.53 7.30 -0.67
C GLY A 31 -0.11 7.62 -1.13
N ALA A 32 0.91 7.05 -0.48
CA ALA A 32 2.31 7.20 -0.88
C ALA A 32 2.59 6.59 -2.26
N MET A 33 1.92 5.49 -2.62
CA MET A 33 2.04 4.91 -3.96
C MET A 33 1.38 5.79 -5.03
N ILE A 34 0.17 6.29 -4.76
CA ILE A 34 -0.57 7.17 -5.67
C ILE A 34 0.21 8.45 -5.91
N SER A 35 0.84 9.03 -4.88
CA SER A 35 1.58 10.29 -5.02
C SER A 35 2.75 10.20 -6.00
N LEU A 36 3.40 9.03 -6.12
CA LEU A 36 4.42 8.80 -7.14
C LEU A 36 3.82 8.99 -8.54
N SER A 37 2.72 8.32 -8.85
CA SER A 37 2.05 8.41 -10.16
C SER A 37 1.35 9.74 -10.40
N ALA A 38 0.82 10.38 -9.36
CA ALA A 38 0.02 11.61 -9.47
C ALA A 38 0.87 12.88 -9.52
N PHE A 39 2.06 12.88 -8.91
CA PHE A 39 2.90 14.08 -8.82
C PHE A 39 4.30 13.86 -9.39
N ALA A 40 5.04 12.87 -8.90
CA ALA A 40 6.43 12.68 -9.32
C ALA A 40 6.53 12.32 -10.80
N VAL A 41 5.59 11.52 -11.31
CA VAL A 41 5.51 11.17 -12.73
C VAL A 41 5.25 12.40 -13.61
N PRO A 42 4.16 13.18 -13.47
CA PRO A 42 3.99 14.38 -14.28
C PRO A 42 5.20 15.32 -14.27
N VAL A 43 5.82 15.53 -13.10
CA VAL A 43 7.02 16.37 -12.97
C VAL A 43 8.15 15.88 -13.87
N PHE A 44 8.46 14.58 -13.93
CA PHE A 44 9.52 14.10 -14.82
C PHE A 44 9.14 14.20 -16.31
N LEU A 45 7.85 14.19 -16.68
CA LEU A 45 7.43 14.16 -18.09
C LEU A 45 7.53 15.57 -18.66
N ASP A 46 7.15 16.54 -17.83
CA ASP A 46 7.12 17.96 -18.17
C ASP A 46 8.52 18.58 -18.17
N THR A 47 9.39 18.17 -17.24
CA THR A 47 10.71 18.80 -17.05
C THR A 47 11.80 18.20 -17.92
N ASN A 48 11.78 16.88 -18.19
CA ASN A 48 12.82 16.24 -18.97
C ASN A 48 12.65 16.45 -20.47
N ARG A 49 13.78 16.71 -21.15
CA ARG A 49 13.84 16.93 -22.61
C ARG A 49 14.62 15.86 -23.37
N SER A 50 15.18 14.87 -22.68
CA SER A 50 15.92 13.76 -23.30
C SER A 50 15.42 12.42 -22.76
N ALA A 51 15.35 11.42 -23.62
CA ALA A 51 14.95 10.06 -23.28
C ALA A 51 15.83 9.45 -22.15
N ASP A 52 17.15 9.61 -22.24
CA ASP A 52 18.10 9.11 -21.23
C ASP A 52 17.84 9.68 -19.82
N HIS A 53 17.65 11.01 -19.71
CA HIS A 53 17.33 11.62 -18.41
C HIS A 53 15.98 11.14 -17.87
N THR A 54 14.95 10.99 -18.71
CA THR A 54 13.63 10.49 -18.30
C THR A 54 13.71 9.06 -17.76
N VAL A 55 14.36 8.14 -18.51
CA VAL A 55 14.47 6.74 -18.08
C VAL A 55 15.30 6.62 -16.79
N ARG A 56 16.39 7.38 -16.67
CA ARG A 56 17.22 7.38 -15.45
C ARG A 56 16.45 7.88 -14.24
N GLN A 57 15.66 8.93 -14.37
CA GLN A 57 14.82 9.41 -13.27
C GLN A 57 13.75 8.39 -12.87
N TRP A 58 13.12 7.74 -13.84
CA TRP A 58 12.18 6.65 -13.56
C TRP A 58 12.86 5.49 -12.81
N VAL A 59 14.06 5.07 -13.24
CA VAL A 59 14.84 4.02 -12.56
C VAL A 59 15.12 4.39 -11.10
N ARG A 60 15.47 5.66 -10.83
CA ARG A 60 15.71 6.14 -9.47
C ARG A 60 14.43 6.20 -8.64
N LEU A 61 13.32 6.64 -9.22
CA LEU A 61 12.01 6.62 -8.57
C LEU A 61 11.59 5.20 -8.20
N TYR A 62 11.75 4.25 -9.12
CA TYR A 62 11.53 2.83 -8.85
C TYR A 62 12.45 2.31 -7.74
N HIS A 63 13.73 2.68 -7.78
CA HIS A 63 14.71 2.25 -6.78
C HIS A 63 14.29 2.64 -5.36
N TYR A 64 13.85 3.87 -5.11
CA TYR A 64 13.35 4.22 -3.78
C TYR A 64 12.01 3.56 -3.46
N GLY A 65 11.10 3.49 -4.45
CA GLY A 65 9.79 2.87 -4.27
C GLY A 65 9.87 1.38 -3.88
N HIS A 66 10.72 0.59 -4.53
CA HIS A 66 10.83 -0.85 -4.26
C HIS A 66 11.53 -1.20 -2.94
N ILE A 67 12.22 -0.26 -2.31
CA ILE A 67 12.82 -0.45 -0.98
C ILE A 67 11.75 -0.21 0.10
N TYR A 68 11.14 0.97 0.09
CA TYR A 68 10.28 1.40 1.21
C TYR A 68 8.85 0.84 1.14
N LEU A 69 8.24 0.81 -0.05
CA LEU A 69 6.81 0.48 -0.17
C LEU A 69 6.52 -1.02 0.07
N PRO A 70 7.34 -1.98 -0.41
CA PRO A 70 7.18 -3.38 -0.04
C PRO A 70 7.39 -3.65 1.45
N ALA A 71 8.34 -2.97 2.09
CA ALA A 71 8.54 -3.10 3.54
C ALA A 71 7.28 -2.68 4.32
N LEU A 72 6.68 -1.55 3.93
CA LEU A 72 5.42 -1.09 4.50
C LEU A 72 4.26 -2.04 4.19
N CYS A 73 4.20 -2.63 2.99
CA CYS A 73 3.22 -3.66 2.66
C CYS A 73 3.30 -4.88 3.59
N VAL A 74 4.51 -5.40 3.80
CA VAL A 74 4.74 -6.56 4.69
C VAL A 74 4.31 -6.20 6.11
N ALA A 75 4.67 -5.01 6.60
CA ALA A 75 4.24 -4.53 7.92
C ALA A 75 2.71 -4.46 8.03
N THR A 76 2.02 -3.83 7.07
CA THR A 76 0.56 -3.74 7.03
C THR A 76 -0.11 -5.12 7.00
N CYS A 77 0.39 -6.02 6.15
CA CYS A 77 -0.12 -7.40 6.08
C CYS A 77 0.08 -8.15 7.40
N GLY A 78 1.24 -7.95 8.04
CA GLY A 78 1.54 -8.51 9.36
C GLY A 78 0.58 -8.01 10.45
N LEU A 79 0.26 -6.72 10.45
CA LEU A 79 -0.72 -6.15 11.38
C LEU A 79 -2.12 -6.73 11.18
N TYR A 80 -2.59 -6.86 9.93
CA TYR A 80 -3.86 -7.53 9.64
C TYR A 80 -3.84 -9.01 10.01
N GLY A 81 -2.74 -9.72 9.74
CA GLY A 81 -2.56 -11.11 10.13
C GLY A 81 -2.61 -11.30 11.66
N TYR A 82 -1.92 -10.43 12.41
CA TYR A 82 -1.96 -10.46 13.87
C TYR A 82 -3.35 -10.17 14.42
N ALA A 83 -4.05 -9.18 13.85
CA ALA A 83 -5.45 -8.90 14.20
C ALA A 83 -6.33 -10.13 13.93
N ALA A 84 -6.19 -10.77 12.77
CA ALA A 84 -6.93 -11.98 12.44
C ALA A 84 -6.68 -13.12 13.43
N VAL A 85 -5.42 -13.43 13.75
CA VAL A 85 -5.06 -14.50 14.69
C VAL A 85 -5.63 -14.21 16.08
N THR A 86 -5.51 -12.97 16.57
CA THR A 86 -6.04 -12.56 17.88
C THR A 86 -7.55 -12.70 17.95
N LYS A 87 -8.27 -12.25 16.92
CA LYS A 87 -9.74 -12.35 16.85
C LYS A 87 -10.20 -13.81 16.76
N ARG A 88 -9.49 -14.63 15.98
CA ARG A 88 -9.77 -16.06 15.86
C ARG A 88 -9.57 -16.80 17.18
N ALA A 89 -8.49 -16.51 17.91
CA ALA A 89 -8.22 -17.08 19.24
C ALA A 89 -9.30 -16.67 20.26
N GLY A 90 -9.88 -15.47 20.12
CA GLY A 90 -11.01 -15.01 20.94
C GLY A 90 -12.39 -15.44 20.45
N GLY A 91 -12.49 -16.33 19.45
CA GLY A 91 -13.78 -16.81 18.91
C GLY A 91 -14.60 -15.79 18.11
N LYS A 92 -14.02 -14.64 17.76
CA LYS A 92 -14.68 -13.54 17.04
C LYS A 92 -14.67 -13.78 15.53
N LYS A 93 -15.83 -13.75 14.85
CA LYS A 93 -15.99 -14.08 13.40
C LYS A 93 -15.29 -13.10 12.46
N GLU A 94 -14.97 -11.91 12.95
CA GLU A 94 -14.31 -10.79 12.25
C GLU A 94 -12.91 -11.16 11.74
N TRP A 95 -12.28 -12.20 12.29
CA TRP A 95 -10.96 -12.67 11.85
C TRP A 95 -10.86 -12.88 10.33
N THR A 96 -11.94 -13.39 9.71
CA THR A 96 -12.01 -13.65 8.27
C THR A 96 -11.87 -12.37 7.44
N ARG A 97 -12.43 -11.25 7.92
CA ARG A 97 -12.37 -9.96 7.22
C ARG A 97 -10.97 -9.34 7.31
N TYR A 98 -10.27 -9.52 8.43
CA TYR A 98 -8.87 -9.11 8.54
C TYR A 98 -7.94 -9.95 7.66
N VAL A 99 -8.19 -11.26 7.50
CA VAL A 99 -7.49 -12.08 6.50
C VAL A 99 -7.75 -11.55 5.09
N LEU A 100 -9.01 -11.24 4.77
CA LEU A 100 -9.36 -10.68 3.45
C LEU A 100 -8.65 -9.34 3.20
N ALA A 101 -8.55 -8.47 4.22
CA ALA A 101 -7.79 -7.22 4.13
C ALA A 101 -6.29 -7.44 3.86
N ALA A 102 -5.67 -8.40 4.56
CA ALA A 102 -4.27 -8.79 4.35
C ALA A 102 -4.05 -9.33 2.92
N VAL A 103 -4.89 -10.27 2.48
CA VAL A 103 -4.80 -10.87 1.14
C VAL A 103 -4.99 -9.82 0.05
N SER A 104 -5.97 -8.93 0.22
CA SER A 104 -6.22 -7.84 -0.74
C SER A 104 -5.02 -6.89 -0.85
N THR A 105 -4.39 -6.56 0.28
CA THR A 105 -3.16 -5.75 0.32
C THR A 105 -2.01 -6.48 -0.37
N PHE A 106 -1.79 -7.75 -0.03
CA PHE A 106 -0.70 -8.57 -0.56
C PHE A 106 -0.83 -8.84 -2.07
N ALA A 107 -2.05 -8.88 -2.61
CA ALA A 107 -2.32 -9.13 -4.03
C ALA A 107 -1.64 -8.12 -4.98
N MET A 108 -1.18 -6.97 -4.48
CA MET A 108 -0.35 -6.07 -5.29
C MET A 108 0.99 -6.67 -5.72
N VAL A 109 1.53 -7.64 -4.96
CA VAL A 109 2.80 -8.32 -5.27
C VAL A 109 2.67 -9.18 -6.54
N PRO A 110 1.76 -10.16 -6.64
CA PRO A 110 1.58 -10.91 -7.88
C PRO A 110 1.14 -10.02 -9.04
N PHE A 111 0.37 -8.96 -8.81
CA PHE A 111 0.05 -7.97 -9.85
C PHE A 111 1.33 -7.34 -10.43
N THR A 112 2.30 -6.99 -9.57
CA THR A 112 3.58 -6.43 -10.02
C THR A 112 4.31 -7.42 -10.92
N TRP A 113 4.47 -8.67 -10.46
CA TRP A 113 5.23 -9.68 -11.18
C TRP A 113 4.60 -10.11 -12.51
N LEU A 114 3.28 -10.21 -12.55
CA LEU A 114 2.57 -10.71 -13.73
C LEU A 114 2.26 -9.62 -14.75
N ILE A 115 1.95 -8.40 -14.30
CA ILE A 115 1.42 -7.34 -15.17
C ILE A 115 2.44 -6.21 -15.39
N MET A 116 3.19 -5.81 -14.36
CA MET A 116 4.11 -4.66 -14.47
C MET A 116 5.50 -5.03 -14.98
N THR A 117 5.98 -6.25 -14.72
CA THR A 117 7.33 -6.71 -15.10
C THR A 117 7.72 -6.40 -16.54
N PRO A 118 6.90 -6.68 -17.58
CA PRO A 118 7.34 -6.40 -18.96
C PRO A 118 7.65 -4.93 -19.23
N THR A 119 6.87 -4.02 -18.62
CA THR A 119 7.10 -2.57 -18.75
C THR A 119 8.32 -2.14 -17.96
N ASN A 120 8.51 -2.70 -16.75
CA ASN A 120 9.69 -2.44 -15.93
C ASN A 120 10.97 -2.90 -16.64
N ASP A 121 10.99 -4.12 -17.16
CA ASP A 121 12.16 -4.71 -17.82
C ASP A 121 12.56 -3.92 -19.06
N THR A 122 11.58 -3.45 -19.83
CA THR A 122 11.84 -2.57 -20.99
C THR A 122 12.53 -1.28 -20.54
N LEU A 123 12.01 -0.60 -19.51
CA LEU A 123 12.59 0.65 -19.00
C LEU A 123 13.98 0.44 -18.38
N PHE A 124 14.19 -0.64 -17.63
CA PHE A 124 15.50 -0.99 -17.11
C PHE A 124 16.50 -1.33 -18.21
N GLY A 125 16.07 -2.07 -19.24
CA GLY A 125 16.92 -2.41 -20.39
C GLY A 125 17.37 -1.18 -21.17
N LEU A 126 16.47 -0.20 -21.36
CA LEU A 126 16.79 1.08 -22.01
C LEU A 126 17.83 1.89 -21.22
N GLU A 127 17.73 1.92 -19.88
CA GLU A 127 18.70 2.63 -19.04
C GLU A 127 20.07 1.92 -19.04
N ALA A 128 20.07 0.60 -18.88
CA ALA A 128 21.30 -0.20 -18.79
C ALA A 128 22.11 -0.20 -20.10
N SER A 129 21.42 -0.15 -21.24
CA SER A 129 22.06 -0.14 -22.57
C SER A 129 22.47 1.26 -23.03
N GLY A 130 21.96 2.32 -22.40
CA GLY A 130 22.13 3.70 -22.87
C GLY A 130 21.53 3.94 -24.26
N SER A 131 20.53 3.13 -24.66
CA SER A 131 19.91 3.18 -25.99
C SER A 131 18.61 3.99 -26.02
N ALA A 132 18.31 4.76 -24.97
CA ALA A 132 17.10 5.55 -24.91
C ALA A 132 17.27 6.82 -25.76
N GLN A 133 16.92 6.74 -27.04
CA GLN A 133 17.00 7.88 -27.97
C GLN A 133 15.63 8.48 -28.31
N ASP A 134 14.57 7.67 -28.30
CA ASP A 134 13.21 8.11 -28.59
C ASP A 134 12.49 8.55 -27.30
N LEU A 135 12.35 9.87 -27.14
CA LEU A 135 11.71 10.47 -25.97
C LEU A 135 10.22 10.13 -25.89
N ASP A 136 9.50 10.11 -27.01
CA ASP A 136 8.06 9.87 -27.00
C ASP A 136 7.76 8.40 -26.68
N HIS A 137 8.59 7.48 -27.17
CA HIS A 137 8.54 6.08 -26.77
C HIS A 137 8.76 5.90 -25.26
N VAL A 138 9.83 6.49 -24.72
CA VAL A 138 10.13 6.42 -23.27
C VAL A 138 8.99 7.03 -22.45
N ARG A 139 8.47 8.19 -22.83
CA ARG A 139 7.31 8.82 -22.16
C ARG A 139 6.10 7.90 -22.19
N GLY A 140 5.81 7.27 -23.32
CA GLY A 140 4.70 6.31 -23.44
C GLY A 140 4.83 5.13 -22.48
N LEU A 141 6.02 4.54 -22.37
CA LEU A 141 6.30 3.46 -21.41
C LEU A 141 6.11 3.91 -19.96
N VAL A 142 6.60 5.11 -19.64
CA VAL A 142 6.53 5.68 -18.29
C VAL A 142 5.08 6.04 -17.91
N VAL A 143 4.27 6.57 -18.84
CA VAL A 143 2.83 6.79 -18.65
C VAL A 143 2.10 5.48 -18.45
N LYS A 144 2.39 4.46 -19.28
CA LYS A 144 1.84 3.11 -19.10
C LYS A 144 2.17 2.55 -17.72
N TRP A 145 3.43 2.68 -17.29
CA TRP A 145 3.85 2.26 -15.95
C TRP A 145 3.08 3.01 -14.87
N ALA A 146 2.89 4.33 -15.00
CA ALA A 146 2.18 5.14 -14.02
C ALA A 146 0.74 4.67 -13.81
N TRP A 147 0.02 4.36 -14.90
CA TRP A 147 -1.33 3.80 -14.84
C TRP A 147 -1.38 2.42 -14.18
N LEU A 148 -0.48 1.51 -14.56
CA LEU A 148 -0.36 0.22 -13.90
C LEU A 148 -0.04 0.37 -12.41
N HIS A 149 0.82 1.32 -12.05
CA HIS A 149 1.19 1.61 -10.67
C HIS A 149 0.01 2.20 -9.87
N VAL A 150 -0.85 3.02 -10.50
CA VAL A 150 -2.12 3.46 -9.90
C VAL A 150 -3.02 2.25 -9.63
N THR A 151 -3.22 1.35 -10.60
CA THR A 151 -3.99 0.11 -10.38
C THR A 151 -3.39 -0.69 -9.23
N ARG A 152 -2.06 -0.83 -9.18
CA ARG A 152 -1.35 -1.50 -8.08
C ARG A 152 -1.64 -0.86 -6.71
N SER A 153 -1.76 0.46 -6.64
CA SER A 153 -2.02 1.18 -5.39
C SER A 153 -3.44 1.01 -4.83
N LEU A 154 -4.36 0.47 -5.63
CA LEU A 154 -5.73 0.20 -5.18
C LEU A 154 -5.83 -1.03 -4.29
N PHE A 155 -4.92 -1.99 -4.41
CA PHE A 155 -4.89 -3.19 -3.57
C PHE A 155 -4.77 -2.89 -2.06
N PRO A 156 -3.76 -2.12 -1.58
CA PRO A 156 -3.70 -1.70 -0.18
C PRO A 156 -4.88 -0.80 0.22
N LEU A 157 -5.46 -0.02 -0.70
CA LEU A 157 -6.65 0.80 -0.42
C LEU A 157 -7.89 -0.06 -0.16
N VAL A 158 -8.12 -1.10 -0.96
CA VAL A 158 -9.19 -2.08 -0.74
C VAL A 158 -8.98 -2.80 0.60
N GLY A 159 -7.75 -3.19 0.90
CA GLY A 159 -7.40 -3.75 2.22
C GLY A 159 -7.76 -2.81 3.37
N ALA A 160 -7.36 -1.53 3.25
CA ALA A 160 -7.68 -0.48 4.23
C ALA A 160 -9.19 -0.30 4.40
N PHE A 161 -9.96 -0.27 3.31
CA PHE A 161 -11.40 -0.13 3.34
C PHE A 161 -12.09 -1.31 4.04
N ILE A 162 -11.68 -2.55 3.75
CA ILE A 162 -12.20 -3.76 4.39
C ILE A 162 -11.87 -3.75 5.90
N GLY A 163 -10.62 -3.41 6.24
CA GLY A 163 -10.18 -3.28 7.63
C GLY A 163 -10.98 -2.22 8.40
N PHE A 164 -11.21 -1.06 7.77
CA PHE A 164 -11.98 0.04 8.35
C PHE A 164 -13.44 -0.34 8.59
N LYS A 165 -14.10 -0.94 7.59
CA LYS A 165 -15.47 -1.45 7.73
C LYS A 165 -15.59 -2.49 8.83
N THR A 166 -14.58 -3.34 8.98
CA THR A 166 -14.52 -4.35 10.05
C THR A 166 -14.39 -3.67 11.42
N LEU A 167 -13.50 -2.68 11.53
CA LEU A 167 -13.32 -1.90 12.77
C LEU A 167 -14.61 -1.19 13.20
N LEU A 168 -15.31 -0.54 12.27
CA LEU A 168 -16.59 0.12 12.56
C LEU A 168 -17.66 -0.86 13.03
N HIS A 169 -17.71 -2.06 12.44
CA HIS A 169 -18.63 -3.10 12.87
C HIS A 169 -18.33 -3.58 14.30
N GLU A 170 -17.06 -3.67 14.69
CA GLU A 170 -16.69 -4.01 16.07
C GLU A 170 -17.11 -2.90 17.06
N CYS A 171 -16.92 -1.63 16.71
CA CYS A 171 -17.30 -0.50 17.57
C CYS A 171 -18.82 -0.28 17.71
N THR A 172 -19.64 -0.92 16.87
CA THR A 172 -21.10 -0.73 16.87
C THR A 172 -21.86 -1.90 17.50
N ILE A 173 -21.19 -3.02 17.77
CA ILE A 173 -21.78 -4.25 18.32
C ILE A 173 -21.24 -4.56 19.74
N GLU A 174 -20.12 -3.94 20.14
CA GLU A 174 -19.65 -3.90 21.54
C GLU A 174 -20.40 -2.84 22.36
#